data_AF-A0A433H0F1-F1
#
_entry.id   AF-A0A433H0F1-F1
#
_cell.length_a   1.000
_cell.length_b   1.000
_cell.length_c   1.000
_cell.angle_alpha   90.00
_cell.angle_beta   90.00
_cell.angle_gamma   90.00
#
_symmetry.space_group_name_H-M   'P 1'
#
loop_
_entity.id
_entity.type
_entity.pdbx_description
1 polymer ?
#
loop_
_entity_poly.entity_id
_entity_poly.type
_entity_poly.pdbx_seq_one_letter_code
_entity_poly.pdbx_strand_id
1 'polypeptide(L)'
;MNHQSPDAHHPDLADFPVRDPTTRRVRSGLSKALLILASLAIAVALGTIVGPAAGSDVTLVSWIIEIPLIYVLTRIFRGANESDAPRPWWQLTARSTASLMLGGVPGFWVVIYLLFVPNLPMVDKLLGLVCLAPCVMYLHSWYRLIRRGR
;
A
#
# COMPACT_ATOMS: atom_id res chain seq x y z
N MET A 1 9.64 -34.71 -50.33
CA MET A 1 10.41 -34.97 -49.10
C MET A 1 10.04 -33.89 -48.09
N ASN A 2 9.33 -34.31 -47.05
CA ASN A 2 8.85 -33.49 -45.96
C ASN A 2 9.99 -33.11 -45.04
N HIS A 3 10.13 -31.82 -44.70
CA HIS A 3 10.66 -31.40 -43.42
C HIS A 3 9.80 -30.25 -42.90
N GLN A 4 8.69 -30.64 -42.28
CA GLN A 4 8.02 -29.82 -41.28
C GLN A 4 9.00 -29.69 -40.11
N SER A 5 9.43 -28.45 -39.83
CA SER A 5 10.14 -28.15 -38.58
C SER A 5 9.08 -27.97 -37.48
N PRO A 6 9.19 -28.64 -36.33
CA PRO A 6 8.18 -28.60 -35.28
C PRO A 6 8.26 -27.27 -34.51
N ASP A 7 7.11 -26.59 -34.44
CA ASP A 7 6.64 -25.82 -33.29
C ASP A 7 7.69 -25.03 -32.51
N ALA A 8 8.15 -23.92 -33.09
CA ALA A 8 8.56 -22.80 -32.26
C ALA A 8 7.29 -22.22 -31.61
N HIS A 9 6.96 -22.73 -30.43
CA HIS A 9 5.92 -22.20 -29.55
C HIS A 9 6.33 -20.78 -29.16
N HIS A 10 6.02 -19.82 -30.03
CA HIS A 10 6.05 -18.42 -29.72
C HIS A 10 5.06 -18.26 -28.56
N PRO A 11 5.47 -17.80 -27.37
CA PRO A 11 4.50 -17.54 -26.31
C PRO A 11 3.59 -16.44 -26.84
N ASP A 12 2.41 -16.86 -27.28
CA ASP A 12 1.37 -15.98 -27.76
C ASP A 12 1.08 -15.02 -26.63
N LEU A 13 1.14 -13.73 -26.95
CA LEU A 13 0.74 -12.62 -26.07
C LEU A 13 -0.77 -12.66 -25.75
N ALA A 14 -1.46 -13.76 -26.09
CA ALA A 14 -2.82 -14.10 -25.69
C ALA A 14 -2.90 -14.74 -24.29
N ASP A 15 -1.78 -15.10 -23.66
CA ASP A 15 -1.77 -15.98 -22.48
C ASP A 15 -2.05 -15.30 -21.13
N PHE A 16 -2.46 -14.02 -21.06
CA PHE A 16 -3.12 -13.45 -19.86
C PHE A 16 -4.03 -12.25 -20.24
N PRO A 17 -5.27 -12.17 -19.72
CA PRO A 17 -5.56 -12.47 -18.33
C PRO A 17 -6.58 -13.61 -18.17
N VAL A 18 -6.18 -14.66 -17.45
CA VAL A 18 -7.12 -15.36 -16.58
C VAL A 18 -7.72 -14.28 -15.67
N ARG A 19 -8.93 -13.85 -16.00
CA ARG A 19 -9.76 -12.98 -15.19
C ARG A 19 -10.03 -13.76 -13.92
N ASP A 20 -9.15 -13.67 -12.92
CA ASP A 20 -9.33 -14.41 -11.67
C ASP A 20 -10.64 -13.92 -11.04
N PRO A 21 -11.73 -14.71 -11.11
CA PRO A 21 -13.05 -14.28 -10.67
C PRO A 21 -13.08 -14.07 -9.15
N THR A 22 -12.03 -14.49 -8.45
CA THR A 22 -11.89 -14.40 -7.00
C THR A 22 -11.30 -13.08 -6.52
N THR A 23 -10.68 -12.26 -7.40
CA THR A 23 -10.16 -10.95 -7.00
C THR A 23 -11.27 -9.90 -6.89
N ARG A 24 -12.09 -10.00 -5.83
CA ARG A 24 -13.11 -8.99 -5.49
C ARG A 24 -12.46 -7.61 -5.37
N ARG A 25 -12.72 -6.72 -6.33
CA ARG A 25 -12.30 -5.31 -6.30
C ARG A 25 -13.38 -4.46 -5.66
N VAL A 26 -12.98 -3.57 -4.75
CA VAL A 26 -13.93 -2.69 -4.05
C VAL A 26 -14.00 -1.35 -4.78
N ARG A 27 -15.18 -1.04 -5.33
CA ARG A 27 -15.43 0.21 -6.06
C ARG A 27 -16.22 1.24 -5.24
N SER A 28 -17.18 0.77 -4.44
CA SER A 28 -18.01 1.58 -3.54
C SER A 28 -17.16 2.43 -2.58
N GLY A 29 -17.48 3.73 -2.50
CA GLY A 29 -16.83 4.64 -1.56
C GLY A 29 -17.08 4.26 -0.10
N LEU A 30 -18.31 3.89 0.23
CA LEU A 30 -18.69 3.45 1.58
C LEU A 30 -17.91 2.20 2.00
N SER A 31 -17.80 1.20 1.11
CA SER A 31 -17.06 -0.02 1.41
C SER A 31 -15.56 0.25 1.61
N LYS A 32 -14.97 1.19 0.85
CA LYS A 32 -13.59 1.62 1.07
C LYS A 32 -13.41 2.28 2.43
N ALA A 33 -14.31 3.19 2.79
CA ALA A 33 -14.28 3.88 4.08
C ALA A 33 -14.41 2.87 5.24
N LEU A 34 -15.38 1.95 5.17
CA LEU A 34 -15.55 0.91 6.19
C LEU A 34 -14.33 0.01 6.32
N LEU A 35 -13.69 -0.35 5.20
CA LEU A 35 -12.47 -1.17 5.24
C LEU A 35 -11.26 -0.42 5.83
N ILE A 36 -11.12 0.88 5.56
CA ILE A 36 -10.09 1.72 6.18
C ILE A 36 -10.35 1.87 7.69
N LEU A 37 -11.61 2.07 8.09
CA LEU A 37 -11.96 2.15 9.51
C LEU A 37 -11.74 0.81 10.22
N ALA A 38 -12.04 -0.31 9.55
CA ALA A 38 -11.78 -1.64 10.06
C ALA A 38 -10.29 -1.94 10.19
N SER A 39 -9.45 -1.54 9.21
CA SER A 39 -7.99 -1.68 9.34
C SER A 39 -7.47 -0.88 10.51
N LEU A 40 -7.90 0.37 10.65
CA LEU A 40 -7.50 1.23 11.76
C LEU A 40 -7.88 0.62 13.11
N ALA A 41 -9.09 0.10 13.25
CA ALA A 41 -9.53 -0.57 14.47
C ALA A 41 -8.66 -1.80 14.80
N ILE A 42 -8.30 -2.60 13.79
CA ILE A 42 -7.40 -3.75 13.94
C ILE A 42 -6.00 -3.29 14.37
N ALA A 43 -5.45 -2.28 13.71
CA ALA A 43 -4.12 -1.76 14.01
C ALA A 43 -4.02 -1.16 15.42
N VAL A 44 -5.05 -0.46 15.87
CA VAL A 44 -5.13 0.05 17.25
C VAL A 44 -5.26 -1.09 18.25
N ALA A 45 -6.18 -2.04 18.03
CA ALA A 45 -6.38 -3.18 18.93
C ALA A 45 -5.12 -4.05 19.07
N LEU A 46 -4.40 -4.29 17.97
CA LEU A 46 -3.15 -5.03 18.01
C LEU A 46 -2.01 -4.21 18.61
N GLY A 47 -1.95 -2.90 18.35
CA GLY A 47 -0.95 -2.02 18.95
C GLY A 47 -1.07 -1.94 20.47
N THR A 48 -2.28 -1.90 21.01
CA THR A 48 -2.51 -1.87 22.47
C THR A 48 -2.13 -3.18 23.16
N ILE A 49 -2.18 -4.30 22.44
CA ILE A 49 -1.76 -5.62 22.95
C ILE A 49 -0.24 -5.78 22.83
N VAL A 50 0.31 -5.50 21.65
CA VAL A 50 1.72 -5.79 21.31
C VAL A 50 2.67 -4.72 21.84
N GLY A 51 2.29 -3.44 21.82
CA GLY A 51 3.12 -2.32 22.26
C GLY A 51 3.68 -2.49 23.67
N PRO A 52 2.82 -2.69 24.70
CA PRO A 52 3.28 -2.90 26.07
C PRO A 52 4.14 -4.15 26.23
N ALA A 53 3.78 -5.25 25.56
CA ALA A 53 4.54 -6.50 25.59
C ALA A 53 5.94 -6.37 24.95
N ALA A 54 6.07 -5.50 23.96
CA ALA A 54 7.32 -5.19 23.26
C ALA A 54 8.11 -4.02 23.88
N GLY A 55 7.57 -3.35 24.91
CA GLY A 55 8.17 -2.15 25.49
C GLY A 55 8.26 -0.97 24.53
N SER A 56 7.33 -0.87 23.57
CA SER A 56 7.30 0.13 22.49
C SER A 56 6.02 0.95 22.54
N ASP A 57 6.07 2.16 21.99
CA ASP A 57 4.92 3.04 21.90
C ASP A 57 3.78 2.41 21.09
N VAL A 58 2.58 2.36 21.69
CA VAL A 58 1.37 1.79 21.08
C VAL A 58 1.08 2.41 19.72
N THR A 59 1.29 3.72 19.57
CA THR A 59 1.08 4.46 18.32
C THR A 59 1.98 3.93 17.24
N LEU A 60 3.29 3.80 17.50
CA LEU A 60 4.25 3.31 16.52
C LEU A 60 3.96 1.88 16.09
N VAL A 61 3.61 1.00 17.03
CA VAL A 61 3.22 -0.37 16.71
C VAL A 61 1.94 -0.40 15.86
N SER A 62 0.95 0.43 16.18
CA SER A 62 -0.24 0.59 15.34
C SER A 62 0.10 1.08 13.93
N TRP A 63 1.02 2.03 13.76
CA TRP A 63 1.47 2.48 12.44
C TRP A 63 2.12 1.36 11.62
N ILE A 64 2.95 0.53 12.26
CA ILE A 64 3.59 -0.63 11.60
C ILE A 64 2.58 -1.63 11.08
N ILE A 65 1.44 -1.76 11.76
CA ILE A 65 0.37 -2.69 11.36
C ILE A 65 -0.54 -2.03 10.31
N GLU A 66 -0.88 -0.76 10.50
CA GLU A 66 -1.81 -0.05 9.63
C GLU A 66 -1.24 0.16 8.23
N ILE A 67 0.05 0.47 8.10
CA ILE A 67 0.63 0.77 6.79
C ILE A 67 0.56 -0.45 5.83
N PRO A 68 0.94 -1.67 6.22
CA PRO A 68 0.71 -2.88 5.43
C PRO A 68 -0.76 -3.14 5.10
N LEU A 69 -1.67 -2.92 6.06
CA LEU A 69 -3.12 -3.10 5.81
C LEU A 69 -3.61 -2.11 4.75
N ILE A 70 -3.25 -0.84 4.86
CA ILE A 70 -3.56 0.19 3.87
C ILE A 70 -2.93 -0.14 2.52
N TYR A 71 -1.71 -0.67 2.50
CA TYR A 71 -1.10 -1.17 1.26
C TYR A 71 -1.97 -2.26 0.62
N VAL A 72 -2.38 -3.29 1.37
CA VAL A 72 -3.26 -4.34 0.85
C VAL A 72 -4.60 -3.76 0.34
N LEU A 73 -5.23 -2.87 1.11
CA LEU A 73 -6.50 -2.26 0.75
C LEU A 73 -6.40 -1.43 -0.54
N THR A 74 -5.37 -0.62 -0.70
CA THR A 74 -5.18 0.21 -1.90
C THR A 74 -4.96 -0.61 -3.17
N ARG A 75 -4.40 -1.82 -3.07
CA ARG A 75 -4.27 -2.76 -4.19
C ARG A 75 -5.62 -3.34 -4.61
N ILE A 76 -6.55 -3.50 -3.69
CA ILE A 76 -7.90 -4.03 -3.92
C ILE A 76 -8.87 -2.93 -4.37
N PHE A 77 -8.66 -1.69 -3.95
CA PHE A 77 -9.52 -0.55 -4.29
C PHE A 77 -9.39 -0.16 -5.75
N ARG A 78 -10.54 0.03 -6.42
CA ARG A 78 -10.62 0.47 -7.82
C ARG A 78 -11.60 1.62 -8.02
N GLY A 79 -11.32 2.53 -8.94
CA GLY A 79 -12.26 3.54 -9.41
C GLY A 79 -13.43 2.91 -10.20
N ALA A 80 -14.53 3.66 -10.36
CA ALA A 80 -15.71 3.18 -11.10
C ALA A 80 -15.39 2.81 -12.56
N ASN A 81 -14.45 3.53 -13.18
CA ASN A 81 -14.02 3.32 -14.57
C ASN A 81 -12.57 2.77 -14.66
N GLU A 82 -12.03 2.27 -13.56
CA GLU A 82 -10.65 1.76 -13.55
C GLU A 82 -10.61 0.30 -14.01
N SER A 83 -9.57 -0.07 -14.76
CA SER A 83 -9.30 -1.45 -15.16
C SER A 83 -9.03 -2.34 -13.94
N ASP A 84 -9.47 -3.59 -14.02
CA ASP A 84 -9.20 -4.61 -13.02
C ASP A 84 -7.80 -5.23 -13.15
N ALA A 85 -7.06 -4.85 -14.20
CA ALA A 85 -5.68 -5.28 -14.39
C ALA A 85 -4.80 -4.99 -13.16
N PRO A 86 -3.80 -5.84 -12.87
CA PRO A 86 -2.82 -5.56 -11.84
C PRO A 86 -2.15 -4.20 -12.08
N ARG A 87 -2.17 -3.32 -11.08
CA ARG A 87 -1.40 -2.07 -11.16
C ARG A 87 0.09 -2.40 -11.14
N PRO A 88 0.96 -1.67 -11.85
CA PRO A 88 2.40 -1.76 -11.67
C PRO A 88 2.80 -1.65 -10.20
N TRP A 89 3.90 -2.28 -9.80
CA TRP A 89 4.37 -2.29 -8.41
C TRP A 89 4.61 -0.88 -7.84
N TRP A 90 5.03 0.06 -8.70
CA TRP A 90 5.27 1.45 -8.33
C TRP A 90 3.98 2.28 -8.22
N GLN A 91 2.86 1.82 -8.81
CA GLN A 91 1.60 2.55 -8.85
C GLN A 91 0.69 2.03 -7.72
N LEU A 92 0.81 2.68 -6.56
CA LEU A 92 0.08 2.28 -5.36
C LEU A 92 -1.40 2.67 -5.44
N THR A 93 -1.70 3.85 -5.97
CA THR A 93 -3.07 4.32 -6.19
C THR A 93 -3.32 4.73 -7.64
N ALA A 94 -4.59 4.84 -8.04
CA ALA A 94 -4.96 5.37 -9.36
C ALA A 94 -4.90 6.89 -9.44
N ARG A 95 -4.98 7.60 -8.30
CA ARG A 95 -5.09 9.06 -8.25
C ARG A 95 -3.87 9.64 -7.56
N SER A 96 -3.22 10.63 -8.18
CA SER A 96 -2.08 11.33 -7.58
C SER A 96 -2.40 11.85 -6.17
N THR A 97 -3.54 12.52 -5.99
CA THR A 97 -3.97 13.05 -4.68
C THR A 97 -4.08 11.97 -3.60
N ALA A 98 -4.57 10.77 -3.94
CA ALA A 98 -4.66 9.67 -2.98
C ALA A 98 -3.27 9.17 -2.56
N SER A 99 -2.36 9.01 -3.52
CA SER A 99 -0.96 8.68 -3.22
C SER A 99 -0.27 9.77 -2.39
N LEU A 100 -0.56 11.06 -2.63
CA LEU A 100 -0.02 12.14 -1.81
C LEU A 100 -0.53 12.07 -0.37
N MET A 101 -1.83 11.87 -0.17
CA MET A 101 -2.42 11.81 1.17
C MET A 101 -1.89 10.60 1.96
N LEU A 102 -1.77 9.44 1.31
CA LEU A 102 -1.30 8.20 1.95
C LEU A 102 0.22 8.16 2.21
N GLY A 103 1.02 8.98 1.53
CA GLY A 103 2.45 9.09 1.80
C GLY A 103 2.81 10.31 2.66
N GLY A 104 2.21 11.46 2.33
CA GLY A 104 2.56 12.75 2.90
C GLY A 104 2.04 12.94 4.32
N VAL A 105 0.75 12.71 4.57
CA VAL A 105 0.16 12.88 5.91
C VAL A 105 0.82 11.98 6.95
N PRO A 106 0.91 10.64 6.73
CA PRO A 106 1.53 9.77 7.73
C PRO A 106 3.04 9.99 7.83
N GLY A 107 3.72 10.22 6.71
CA GLY A 107 5.16 10.52 6.71
C GLY A 107 5.48 11.79 7.50
N PHE A 108 4.65 12.83 7.35
CA PHE A 108 4.77 14.07 8.14
C PHE A 108 4.65 13.79 9.64
N TRP A 109 3.61 13.06 10.06
CA TRP A 109 3.41 12.74 11.48
C TRP A 109 4.54 11.89 12.06
N VAL A 110 5.04 10.90 11.33
CA VAL A 110 6.19 10.07 11.76
C VAL A 110 7.45 10.93 11.91
N VAL A 111 7.73 11.83 10.96
CA VAL A 111 8.89 12.74 11.07
C VAL A 111 8.74 13.67 12.28
N ILE A 112 7.57 14.27 12.50
CA ILE A 112 7.32 15.11 13.68
C ILE A 112 7.53 14.30 14.97
N TYR A 113 6.99 13.09 15.04
CA TYR A 113 7.17 12.22 16.21
C TYR A 113 8.65 11.94 16.49
N LEU A 114 9.44 11.57 15.46
CA LEU A 114 10.86 11.27 15.62
C LEU A 114 11.71 12.50 16.01
N LEU A 115 11.33 13.71 15.57
CA LEU A 115 12.10 14.92 15.83
C LEU A 115 11.76 15.58 17.18
N PHE A 116 10.49 15.50 17.61
CA PHE A 116 9.98 16.30 18.72
C PHE A 116 9.71 15.51 20.00
N VAL A 117 9.75 14.17 19.97
CA VAL A 117 9.62 13.36 21.19
C VAL A 117 11.00 13.15 21.81
N PRO A 118 11.30 13.78 22.96
CA PRO A 118 12.61 13.66 23.61
C PRO A 118 12.80 12.25 24.18
N ASN A 119 14.06 11.79 24.20
CA ASN A 119 14.45 10.51 24.79
C ASN A 119 13.73 9.26 24.23
N LEU A 120 13.30 9.33 22.96
CA LEU A 120 12.70 8.19 22.28
C LEU A 120 13.66 6.98 22.31
N PRO A 121 13.21 5.78 22.75
CA PRO A 121 14.06 4.61 22.80
C PRO A 121 14.52 4.22 21.38
N MET A 122 15.67 3.54 21.30
CA MET A 122 16.29 3.20 20.02
C MET A 122 15.37 2.34 19.14
N VAL A 123 14.61 1.42 19.76
CA VAL A 123 13.63 0.57 19.06
C VAL A 123 12.60 1.44 18.33
N ASP A 124 12.01 2.43 19.00
CA ASP A 124 10.98 3.30 18.44
C ASP A 124 11.52 4.18 17.30
N LYS A 125 12.79 4.60 17.38
CA LYS A 125 13.47 5.30 16.28
C LYS A 125 13.57 4.41 15.03
N LEU A 126 13.99 3.16 15.21
CA LEU A 126 14.11 2.20 14.12
C LEU A 126 12.73 1.87 13.52
N LEU A 127 11.72 1.68 14.36
CA LEU A 127 10.34 1.45 13.94
C LEU A 127 9.79 2.64 13.14
N GLY A 128 10.03 3.87 13.59
CA GLY A 128 9.67 5.08 12.85
C GLY A 128 10.34 5.15 11.48
N LEU A 129 11.63 4.81 11.37
CA LEU A 129 12.33 4.74 10.08
C LEU A 129 11.71 3.69 9.14
N VAL A 130 11.31 2.53 9.66
CA VAL A 130 10.61 1.49 8.89
C VAL A 130 9.26 2.02 8.38
N CYS A 131 8.52 2.77 9.18
CA CYS A 131 7.25 3.40 8.78
C CYS A 131 7.43 4.44 7.66
N LEU A 132 8.59 5.08 7.54
CA LEU A 132 8.84 6.07 6.49
C LEU A 132 9.02 5.43 5.10
N ALA A 133 9.56 4.22 5.01
CA ALA A 133 9.77 3.53 3.73
C ALA A 133 8.51 3.45 2.84
N PRO A 134 7.35 2.95 3.32
CA PRO A 134 6.12 2.95 2.53
C PRO A 134 5.60 4.36 2.23
N CYS A 135 5.80 5.33 3.12
CA CYS A 135 5.44 6.73 2.86
C CYS A 135 6.18 7.27 1.63
N VAL A 136 7.49 6.99 1.54
CA VAL A 136 8.32 7.32 0.38
C VAL A 136 7.82 6.61 -0.88
N MET A 137 7.40 5.34 -0.79
CA MET A 137 6.82 4.62 -1.94
C MET A 137 5.53 5.29 -2.44
N TYR A 138 4.65 5.74 -1.54
CA TYR A 138 3.44 6.49 -1.91
C TYR A 138 3.76 7.84 -2.54
N LEU A 139 4.75 8.57 -2.02
CA LEU A 139 5.22 9.83 -2.63
C LEU A 139 5.86 9.59 -3.99
N HIS A 140 6.61 8.50 -4.17
CA HIS A 140 7.16 8.11 -5.46
C HIS A 140 6.04 7.78 -6.47
N SER A 141 5.00 7.05 -6.04
CA SER A 141 3.80 6.81 -6.84
C SER A 141 3.12 8.11 -7.24
N TRP A 142 2.95 9.06 -6.31
CA TRP A 142 2.37 10.38 -6.56
C TRP A 142 3.14 11.14 -7.64
N TYR A 143 4.46 11.23 -7.50
CA TYR A 143 5.33 11.93 -8.42
C TYR A 143 5.24 11.40 -9.85
N ARG A 144 5.24 10.06 -10.01
CA ARG A 144 5.11 9.42 -11.32
C ARG A 144 3.72 9.63 -11.94
N LEU A 145 2.67 9.67 -11.13
CA LEU A 145 1.30 9.92 -11.61
C LEU A 145 1.14 11.36 -12.10
N ILE A 146 1.70 12.36 -11.40
CA ILE A 146 1.69 13.76 -11.86
C ILE A 146 2.44 13.90 -13.18
N ARG A 147 3.62 13.27 -13.31
CA ARG A 147 4.42 13.33 -14.54
C ARG A 147 3.73 12.73 -15.77
N ARG A 148 2.82 11.77 -15.59
CA ARG A 148 2.05 11.13 -16.67
C ARG A 148 0.74 11.85 -17.01
N GLY A 149 0.26 12.70 -16.11
CA GLY A 149 -0.95 13.51 -16.32
C GLY A 149 -0.69 14.85 -17.01
N ARG A 150 0.57 15.16 -17.33
CA ARG A 150 1.00 16.24 -18.20
C ARG A 150 1.39 15.66 -19.54
#